data_AF-A0A7J5XVH9-F1
#
_entry.id   AF-A0A7J5XVH9-F1
#
_cell.length_a   1.000
_cell.length_b   1.000
_cell.length_c   1.000
_cell.angle_alpha   90.00
_cell.angle_beta   90.00
_cell.angle_gamma   90.00
#
_symmetry.space_group_name_H-M   'P 1'
#
loop_
_entity.id
_entity.type
_entity.pdbx_description
1 polymer ?
#
loop_
_entity_poly.entity_id
_entity_poly.type
_entity_poly.pdbx_seq_one_letter_code
_entity_poly.pdbx_strand_id
1 'polypeptide(L)'
;MELMFRALLFHLLLYCATQTSGVTIQTVPAVDSEGVIQTELEKTVSLVCQPDGGHEADEELQWLRNGFAVSLTEENKMGLSNNGATFTCRRRNNATATASVTLNVSYRPQLSGSEEVSVEEESMLVLWCDIWANPPVSSVSWSLNGSAVDLLAGGFSVTNDGFTSTISADRVEKSLHEGTYQCTAESPIYGSHSKKFIVTLTDKTLTIPLMPFIAGLVVVFFTVLLAVASRWNRIRK
;
A
#
# COMPACT_ATOMS: atom_id res chain seq x y z
N MET A 1 -50.07 57.06 15.04
CA MET A 1 -48.64 57.23 14.69
C MET A 1 -47.79 56.03 15.16
N GLU A 2 -48.12 55.38 16.27
CA GLU A 2 -47.48 54.14 16.79
C GLU A 2 -47.58 52.90 15.85
N LEU A 3 -48.69 52.71 15.15
CA LEU A 3 -48.86 51.54 14.26
C LEU A 3 -47.99 51.58 12.99
N MET A 4 -47.67 52.79 12.49
CA MET A 4 -46.83 52.92 11.29
C MET A 4 -45.36 52.61 11.61
N PHE A 5 -44.90 52.94 12.82
CA PHE A 5 -43.54 52.64 13.27
C PHE A 5 -43.31 51.13 13.47
N ARG A 6 -44.33 50.40 13.93
CA ARG A 6 -44.28 48.94 14.14
C ARG A 6 -44.23 48.16 12.81
N ALA A 7 -44.96 48.62 11.80
CA ALA A 7 -44.93 48.05 10.45
C ALA A 7 -43.60 48.34 9.72
N LEU A 8 -43.03 49.54 9.92
CA LEU A 8 -41.69 49.89 9.43
C LEU A 8 -40.60 49.04 10.09
N LEU A 9 -40.68 48.76 11.40
CA LEU A 9 -39.75 47.86 12.08
C LEU A 9 -39.85 46.41 11.57
N PHE A 10 -41.06 45.90 11.31
CA PHE A 10 -41.26 44.56 10.74
C PHE A 10 -40.81 44.47 9.28
N HIS A 11 -40.98 45.53 8.47
CA HIS A 11 -40.41 45.58 7.13
C HIS A 11 -38.88 45.74 7.13
N LEU A 12 -38.30 46.44 8.11
CA LEU A 12 -36.85 46.52 8.29
C LEU A 12 -36.26 45.16 8.73
N LEU A 13 -36.98 44.41 9.58
CA LEU A 13 -36.60 43.05 10.00
C LEU A 13 -36.73 42.03 8.86
N LEU A 14 -37.69 42.18 7.94
CA LEU A 14 -37.79 41.35 6.73
C LEU A 14 -36.80 41.75 5.62
N TYR A 15 -36.26 42.97 5.64
CA TYR A 15 -35.22 43.41 4.69
C TYR A 15 -33.80 43.04 5.13
N CYS A 16 -33.64 42.41 6.30
CA CYS A 16 -32.43 41.69 6.64
C CYS A 16 -32.54 40.27 6.08
N ALA A 17 -32.68 40.15 4.75
CA ALA A 17 -32.25 38.93 4.08
C ALA A 17 -30.75 38.86 4.37
N THR A 18 -30.37 38.02 5.32
CA THR A 18 -28.97 37.75 5.65
C THR A 18 -28.29 37.39 4.35
N GLN A 19 -27.46 38.28 3.80
CA GLN A 19 -26.48 37.90 2.79
C GLN A 19 -25.58 36.90 3.51
N THR A 20 -25.85 35.63 3.29
CA THR A 20 -24.98 34.56 3.78
C THR A 20 -23.72 34.67 2.96
N SER A 21 -22.66 35.21 3.56
CA SER A 21 -21.31 35.13 3.00
C SER A 21 -20.83 33.68 3.10
N GLY A 22 -21.44 32.79 2.31
CA GLY A 22 -21.07 31.37 2.19
C GLY A 22 -20.21 31.12 0.97
N VAL A 23 -19.68 29.91 0.85
CA VAL A 23 -18.99 29.41 -0.35
C VAL A 23 -19.60 28.06 -0.70
N THR A 24 -19.67 27.75 -1.98
CA THR A 24 -20.16 26.48 -2.50
C THR A 24 -19.11 25.83 -3.39
N ILE A 25 -19.12 24.50 -3.45
CA ILE A 25 -18.27 23.73 -4.36
C ILE A 25 -19.17 23.03 -5.38
N GLN A 26 -18.93 23.32 -6.65
CA GLN A 26 -19.46 22.54 -7.77
C GLN A 26 -18.46 21.45 -8.15
N THR A 27 -18.95 20.24 -8.37
CA THR A 27 -18.11 19.08 -8.66
C THR A 27 -18.53 18.38 -9.94
N VAL A 28 -17.55 17.87 -10.69
CA VAL A 28 -17.77 16.93 -11.79
C VAL A 28 -16.82 15.75 -11.59
N PRO A 29 -17.32 14.53 -11.31
CA PRO A 29 -18.74 14.14 -11.22
C PRO A 29 -19.45 14.76 -10.00
N ALA A 30 -20.79 14.73 -10.04
CA ALA A 30 -21.62 15.24 -8.95
C ALA A 30 -21.41 14.42 -7.65
N VAL A 31 -21.57 15.10 -6.53
CA VAL A 31 -21.51 14.49 -5.19
C VAL A 31 -22.71 13.57 -4.97
N ASP A 32 -22.51 12.44 -4.28
CA ASP A 32 -23.58 11.54 -3.87
C ASP A 32 -24.39 12.08 -2.67
N SER A 33 -25.38 11.30 -2.21
CA SER A 33 -26.24 11.66 -1.07
C SER A 33 -25.49 11.82 0.26
N GLU A 34 -24.29 11.26 0.35
CA GLU A 34 -23.44 11.28 1.55
C GLU A 34 -22.38 12.39 1.49
N GLY A 35 -22.38 13.22 0.46
CA GLY A 35 -21.38 14.29 0.33
C GLY A 35 -20.04 13.81 -0.25
N VAL A 36 -20.00 12.65 -0.91
CA VAL A 36 -18.78 12.03 -1.45
C VAL A 36 -18.78 12.03 -2.98
N ILE A 37 -17.62 12.33 -3.58
CA ILE A 37 -17.39 12.23 -5.02
C ILE A 37 -16.85 10.83 -5.30
N GLN A 38 -17.62 10.02 -6.03
CA GLN A 38 -17.19 8.71 -6.49
C GLN A 38 -16.42 8.85 -7.81
N THR A 39 -15.20 8.30 -7.88
CA THR A 39 -14.38 8.32 -9.11
C THR A 39 -13.49 7.09 -9.19
N GLU A 40 -12.80 6.91 -10.32
CA GLU A 40 -11.85 5.80 -10.55
C GLU A 40 -10.41 6.33 -10.71
N LEU A 41 -9.42 5.44 -10.62
CA LEU A 41 -8.02 5.78 -10.92
C LEU A 41 -7.88 6.41 -12.32
N GLU A 42 -6.98 7.38 -12.47
CA GLU A 42 -6.69 8.08 -13.72
C GLU A 42 -7.85 8.93 -14.30
N LYS A 43 -8.99 8.99 -13.60
CA LYS A 43 -10.08 9.92 -13.94
C LYS A 43 -9.82 11.30 -13.36
N THR A 44 -10.17 12.33 -14.13
CA THR A 44 -10.09 13.72 -13.68
C THR A 44 -11.37 14.09 -12.93
N VAL A 45 -11.21 14.70 -11.75
CA VAL A 45 -12.30 15.33 -11.00
C VAL A 45 -12.12 16.84 -11.07
N SER A 46 -13.17 17.55 -11.46
CA SER A 46 -13.18 19.02 -11.48
C SER A 46 -13.88 19.54 -10.24
N LEU A 47 -13.22 20.46 -9.53
CA LEU A 47 -13.75 21.15 -8.35
C LEU A 47 -13.72 22.66 -8.63
N VAL A 48 -14.88 23.30 -8.57
CA VAL A 48 -15.01 24.74 -8.77
C VAL A 48 -15.63 25.34 -7.52
N CYS A 49 -14.93 26.30 -6.89
CA CYS A 49 -15.44 27.00 -5.73
C CYS A 49 -16.04 28.34 -6.13
N GLN A 50 -17.23 28.64 -5.62
CA GLN A 50 -17.95 29.88 -5.90
C GLN A 50 -18.39 30.56 -4.59
N PRO A 51 -18.16 31.86 -4.44
CA PRO A 51 -18.70 32.62 -3.31
C PRO A 51 -20.20 32.84 -3.49
N ASP A 52 -20.97 32.69 -2.41
CA ASP A 52 -22.39 33.03 -2.41
C ASP A 52 -22.56 34.55 -2.52
N GLY A 53 -23.44 34.99 -3.42
CA GLY A 53 -23.88 36.39 -3.50
C GLY A 53 -23.27 37.27 -4.60
N GLY A 54 -22.56 36.72 -5.60
CA GLY A 54 -22.24 37.41 -6.87
C GLY A 54 -21.40 38.70 -6.79
N HIS A 55 -21.00 39.13 -5.58
CA HIS A 55 -20.09 40.25 -5.39
C HIS A 55 -18.64 39.79 -5.60
N GLU A 56 -18.24 39.83 -6.85
CA GLU A 56 -16.87 39.61 -7.32
C GLU A 56 -16.09 40.93 -7.25
N ALA A 57 -14.96 40.94 -6.55
CA ALA A 57 -13.76 41.67 -6.99
C ALA A 57 -12.52 41.45 -6.10
N ASP A 58 -12.67 41.11 -4.81
CA ASP A 58 -11.52 41.13 -3.87
C ASP A 58 -11.49 40.00 -2.83
N GLU A 59 -12.34 38.97 -2.99
CA GLU A 59 -12.36 37.82 -2.08
C GLU A 59 -11.39 36.74 -2.53
N GLU A 60 -10.22 36.68 -1.88
CA GLU A 60 -9.24 35.63 -2.16
C GLU A 60 -9.72 34.27 -1.61
N LEU A 61 -10.03 33.33 -2.50
CA LEU A 61 -10.38 31.96 -2.15
C LEU A 61 -9.14 31.12 -1.85
N GLN A 62 -9.28 30.15 -0.94
CA GLN A 62 -8.23 29.21 -0.59
C GLN A 62 -8.75 27.78 -0.63
N TRP A 63 -8.02 26.94 -1.37
CA TRP A 63 -8.21 25.49 -1.36
C TRP A 63 -7.31 24.83 -0.34
N LEU A 64 -7.87 23.89 0.41
CA LEU A 64 -7.16 22.99 1.29
C LEU A 64 -7.42 21.54 0.88
N ARG A 65 -6.39 20.70 0.98
CA ARG A 65 -6.47 19.25 0.87
C ARG A 65 -6.04 18.65 2.20
N ASN A 66 -6.93 17.92 2.85
CA ASN A 66 -6.73 17.37 4.20
C ASN A 66 -6.24 18.44 5.20
N GLY A 67 -6.75 19.67 5.08
CA GLY A 67 -6.38 20.80 5.93
C GLY A 67 -5.11 21.57 5.54
N PHE A 68 -4.36 21.11 4.53
CA PHE A 68 -3.16 21.80 4.04
C PHE A 68 -3.45 22.60 2.77
N ALA A 69 -2.89 23.81 2.65
CA ALA A 69 -3.10 24.66 1.48
C ALA A 69 -2.58 23.97 0.21
N VAL A 70 -3.41 23.93 -0.84
CA VAL A 70 -3.05 23.33 -2.13
C VAL A 70 -2.35 24.37 -3.00
N SER A 71 -1.20 24.00 -3.57
CA SER A 71 -0.61 24.75 -4.69
C SER A 71 -1.38 24.40 -5.97
N LEU A 72 -2.00 25.39 -6.62
CA LEU A 72 -2.78 25.20 -7.85
C LEU A 72 -1.88 25.04 -9.10
N THR A 73 -0.80 24.28 -8.98
CA THR A 73 0.11 23.95 -10.07
C THR A 73 -0.34 22.68 -10.81
N GLU A 74 0.09 22.52 -12.07
CA GLU A 74 -0.22 21.38 -12.97
C GLU A 74 0.15 19.99 -12.42
N GLU A 75 0.85 19.92 -11.28
CA GLU A 75 1.28 18.67 -10.63
C GLU A 75 0.28 18.07 -9.63
N ASN A 76 -0.98 18.54 -9.60
CA ASN A 76 -2.05 17.92 -8.81
C ASN A 76 -2.52 16.57 -9.39
N LYS A 77 -1.58 15.64 -9.62
CA LYS A 77 -1.87 14.28 -10.09
C LYS A 77 -2.53 13.47 -8.97
N MET A 78 -3.62 12.81 -9.33
CA MET A 78 -4.33 11.89 -8.44
C MET A 78 -3.55 10.57 -8.34
N GLY A 79 -3.24 10.13 -7.12
CA GLY A 79 -2.66 8.81 -6.86
C GLY A 79 -3.50 8.00 -5.87
N LEU A 80 -3.09 6.76 -5.60
CA LEU A 80 -3.75 5.89 -4.61
C LEU A 80 -3.84 6.53 -3.22
N SER A 81 -2.85 7.34 -2.85
CA SER A 81 -2.81 8.10 -1.59
C SER A 81 -3.85 9.22 -1.48
N ASN A 82 -4.59 9.51 -2.56
CA ASN A 82 -5.66 10.50 -2.54
C ASN A 82 -7.02 9.92 -2.18
N ASN A 83 -7.16 8.59 -2.09
CA ASN A 83 -8.43 8.00 -1.67
C ASN A 83 -8.80 8.45 -0.26
N GLY A 84 -10.03 8.92 -0.06
CA GLY A 84 -10.50 9.50 1.20
C GLY A 84 -10.04 10.94 1.45
N ALA A 85 -9.37 11.59 0.50
CA ALA A 85 -8.95 12.97 0.66
C ALA A 85 -10.16 13.93 0.69
N THR A 86 -10.14 14.87 1.63
CA THR A 86 -11.13 15.94 1.74
C THR A 86 -10.58 17.23 1.16
N PHE A 87 -11.31 17.80 0.21
CA PHE A 87 -11.04 19.11 -0.36
C PHE A 87 -11.97 20.14 0.27
N THR A 88 -11.39 21.20 0.80
CA THR A 88 -12.13 22.29 1.43
C THR A 88 -11.84 23.58 0.69
N CYS A 89 -12.88 24.28 0.29
CA CYS A 89 -12.78 25.67 -0.14
C CYS A 89 -13.23 26.58 1.00
N ARG A 90 -12.47 27.66 1.22
CA ARG A 90 -12.85 28.72 2.14
C ARG A 90 -12.43 30.08 1.62
N ARG A 91 -12.99 31.14 2.19
CA ARG A 91 -12.43 32.48 2.04
C ARG A 91 -11.14 32.59 2.85
N ARG A 92 -10.09 33.18 2.28
CA ARG A 92 -8.82 33.40 3.00
C ARG A 92 -8.99 34.29 4.24
N ASN A 93 -9.80 35.34 4.10
CA ASN A 93 -10.05 36.32 5.16
C ASN A 93 -11.20 35.93 6.11
N ASN A 94 -11.91 34.83 5.82
CA ASN A 94 -13.03 34.35 6.63
C ASN A 94 -13.04 32.82 6.69
N ALA A 95 -12.45 32.27 7.76
CA ALA A 95 -12.35 30.83 7.97
C ALA A 95 -13.66 30.16 8.42
N THR A 96 -14.73 30.92 8.68
CA THR A 96 -16.03 30.37 9.11
C THR A 96 -16.93 29.99 7.92
N ALA A 97 -16.69 30.56 6.74
CA ALA A 97 -17.39 30.21 5.52
C ALA A 97 -16.59 29.17 4.72
N THR A 98 -16.93 27.89 4.90
CA THR A 98 -16.25 26.77 4.23
C THR A 98 -17.22 25.80 3.58
N ALA A 99 -16.85 25.25 2.44
CA ALA A 99 -17.48 24.08 1.83
C ALA A 99 -16.44 22.97 1.70
N SER A 100 -16.85 21.72 1.92
CA SER A 100 -15.98 20.56 1.85
C SER A 100 -16.62 19.43 1.06
N VAL A 101 -15.79 18.70 0.33
CA VAL A 101 -16.16 17.48 -0.40
C VAL A 101 -15.09 16.42 -0.18
N THR A 102 -15.50 15.17 -0.03
CA THR A 102 -14.56 14.05 0.13
C THR A 102 -14.54 13.21 -1.12
N LEU A 103 -13.35 12.75 -1.50
CA LEU A 103 -13.15 11.92 -2.67
C LEU A 103 -13.07 10.45 -2.27
N ASN A 104 -13.81 9.59 -2.98
CA ASN A 104 -13.64 8.15 -2.94
C ASN A 104 -13.17 7.65 -4.31
N VAL A 105 -11.94 7.15 -4.37
CA VAL A 105 -11.30 6.66 -5.60
C VAL A 105 -11.34 5.15 -5.58
N SER A 106 -12.18 4.55 -6.41
CA SER A 106 -12.23 3.10 -6.60
C SER A 106 -11.17 2.62 -7.59
N TYR A 107 -10.58 1.47 -7.29
CA TYR A 107 -9.56 0.85 -8.12
C TYR A 107 -9.46 -0.65 -7.83
N ARG A 108 -9.14 -1.40 -8.89
CA ARG A 108 -8.90 -2.84 -8.80
C ARG A 108 -7.68 -3.16 -7.92
N PRO A 109 -7.62 -4.36 -7.30
CA PRO A 109 -6.43 -4.80 -6.58
C PRO A 109 -5.17 -4.65 -7.44
N GLN A 110 -4.15 -4.00 -6.91
CA GLN A 110 -2.88 -3.78 -7.61
C GLN A 110 -1.98 -5.02 -7.55
N LEU A 111 -2.51 -6.16 -7.98
CA LEU A 111 -1.82 -7.44 -8.06
C LEU A 111 -1.56 -7.80 -9.52
N SER A 112 -0.29 -7.82 -9.93
CA SER A 112 0.09 -8.30 -11.26
C SER A 112 1.55 -8.73 -11.30
N GLY A 113 1.91 -9.44 -12.36
CA GLY A 113 3.28 -9.85 -12.63
C GLY A 113 3.73 -11.09 -11.86
N SER A 114 5.04 -11.32 -11.95
CA SER A 114 5.73 -12.43 -11.30
C SER A 114 7.01 -11.93 -10.65
N GLU A 115 7.35 -12.50 -9.51
CA GLU A 115 8.57 -12.23 -8.76
C GLU A 115 9.38 -13.52 -8.61
N GLU A 116 10.68 -13.48 -8.91
CA GLU A 116 11.58 -14.61 -8.70
C GLU A 116 12.18 -14.51 -7.30
N VAL A 117 12.11 -15.61 -6.54
CA VAL A 117 12.61 -15.70 -5.17
C VAL A 117 13.53 -16.90 -5.08
N SER A 118 14.77 -16.66 -4.67
CA SER A 118 15.74 -17.72 -4.39
C SER A 118 15.97 -17.80 -2.89
N VAL A 119 15.83 -19.00 -2.33
CA VAL A 119 15.93 -19.24 -0.90
C VAL A 119 16.81 -20.46 -0.65
N GLU A 120 17.65 -20.43 0.38
CA GLU A 120 18.52 -21.55 0.71
C GLU A 120 17.71 -22.64 1.43
N GLU A 121 18.03 -23.91 1.17
CA GLU A 121 17.41 -25.03 1.88
C GLU A 121 17.60 -24.91 3.40
N GLU A 122 16.59 -25.31 4.17
CA GLU A 122 16.48 -25.18 5.63
C GLU A 122 16.35 -23.76 6.18
N SER A 123 16.30 -22.73 5.32
CA SER A 123 16.07 -21.34 5.74
C SER A 123 14.58 -20.98 5.78
N MET A 124 14.27 -19.80 6.30
CA MET A 124 12.90 -19.28 6.37
C MET A 124 12.50 -18.65 5.05
N LEU A 125 11.31 -19.00 4.55
CA LEU A 125 10.65 -18.35 3.43
C LEU A 125 9.51 -17.45 3.94
N VAL A 126 9.43 -16.23 3.43
CA VAL A 126 8.29 -15.34 3.63
C VAL A 126 7.97 -14.64 2.31
N LEU A 127 6.75 -14.84 1.80
CA LEU A 127 6.24 -14.16 0.62
C LEU A 127 5.20 -13.12 1.03
N TRP A 128 5.34 -11.91 0.50
CA TRP A 128 4.47 -10.77 0.80
C TRP A 128 3.62 -10.43 -0.42
N CYS A 129 2.29 -10.49 -0.25
CA CYS A 129 1.33 -10.12 -1.26
C CYS A 129 0.58 -8.86 -0.79
N ASP A 130 0.96 -7.71 -1.32
CA ASP A 130 0.31 -6.42 -1.04
C ASP A 130 -0.92 -6.21 -1.94
N ILE A 131 -2.08 -6.07 -1.33
CA ILE A 131 -3.42 -6.14 -1.93
C ILE A 131 -4.10 -4.78 -1.76
N TRP A 132 -3.56 -3.78 -2.44
CA TRP A 132 -4.13 -2.44 -2.38
C TRP A 132 -5.33 -2.39 -3.33
N ALA A 133 -6.53 -2.27 -2.77
CA ALA A 133 -7.79 -2.21 -3.51
C ALA A 133 -8.79 -1.27 -2.83
N ASN A 134 -9.68 -0.67 -3.62
CA ASN A 134 -10.86 0.02 -3.10
C ASN A 134 -12.07 -0.24 -4.02
N PRO A 135 -13.16 -0.86 -3.53
CA PRO A 135 -13.40 -1.32 -2.16
C PRO A 135 -12.46 -2.47 -1.73
N PRO A 136 -12.37 -2.76 -0.42
CA PRO A 136 -11.61 -3.90 0.09
C PRO A 136 -11.99 -5.22 -0.60
N VAL A 137 -11.01 -6.11 -0.74
CA VAL A 137 -11.22 -7.44 -1.31
C VAL A 137 -12.09 -8.31 -0.40
N SER A 138 -12.89 -9.20 -0.99
CA SER A 138 -13.77 -10.10 -0.25
C SER A 138 -13.03 -11.32 0.31
N SER A 139 -11.97 -11.76 -0.37
CA SER A 139 -11.17 -12.91 0.05
C SER A 139 -9.80 -12.93 -0.61
N VAL A 140 -8.85 -13.60 0.03
CA VAL A 140 -7.50 -13.85 -0.48
C VAL A 140 -7.17 -15.32 -0.30
N SER A 141 -6.53 -15.91 -1.30
CA SER A 141 -6.13 -17.32 -1.29
C SER A 141 -4.72 -17.50 -1.84
N TRP A 142 -4.05 -18.54 -1.37
CA TRP A 142 -2.75 -18.97 -1.85
C TRP A 142 -2.87 -20.34 -2.51
N SER A 143 -2.21 -20.48 -3.66
CA SER A 143 -1.98 -21.77 -4.31
C SER A 143 -0.50 -21.99 -4.56
N LEU A 144 -0.07 -23.24 -4.51
CA LEU A 144 1.26 -23.71 -4.89
C LEU A 144 1.10 -24.69 -6.04
N ASN A 145 1.77 -24.41 -7.16
CA ASN A 145 1.72 -25.22 -8.38
C ASN A 145 0.28 -25.48 -8.87
N GLY A 146 -0.59 -24.47 -8.73
CA GLY A 146 -1.99 -24.52 -9.16
C GLY A 146 -2.95 -25.24 -8.20
N SER A 147 -2.46 -25.81 -7.10
CA SER A 147 -3.29 -26.43 -6.05
C SER A 147 -3.32 -25.55 -4.81
N ALA A 148 -4.40 -25.59 -4.03
CA ALA A 148 -4.45 -24.89 -2.75
C ALA A 148 -3.28 -25.34 -1.86
N VAL A 149 -2.67 -24.41 -1.12
CA VAL A 149 -1.52 -24.75 -0.27
C VAL A 149 -1.98 -25.65 0.87
N ASP A 150 -1.26 -26.77 1.07
CA ASP A 150 -1.43 -27.62 2.23
C ASP A 150 -0.62 -27.07 3.41
N LEU A 151 -1.29 -26.35 4.30
CA LEU A 151 -0.67 -25.69 5.44
C LEU A 151 0.00 -26.66 6.41
N LEU A 152 -0.56 -27.86 6.59
CA LEU A 152 -0.06 -28.84 7.55
C LEU A 152 1.11 -29.64 6.97
N ALA A 153 0.95 -30.17 5.76
CA ALA A 153 2.00 -30.98 5.14
C ALA A 153 3.23 -30.14 4.76
N GLY A 154 3.02 -28.88 4.34
CA GLY A 154 4.09 -27.96 4.01
C GLY A 154 4.57 -27.09 5.17
N GLY A 155 4.04 -27.24 6.38
CA GLY A 155 4.44 -26.41 7.53
C GLY A 155 4.28 -24.90 7.29
N PHE A 156 3.29 -24.51 6.49
CA PHE A 156 3.06 -23.11 6.13
C PHE A 156 2.21 -22.39 7.18
N SER A 157 2.53 -21.11 7.40
CA SER A 157 1.69 -20.17 8.13
C SER A 157 1.25 -19.05 7.20
N VAL A 158 -0.05 -18.79 7.17
CA VAL A 158 -0.67 -17.72 6.38
C VAL A 158 -1.25 -16.67 7.31
N THR A 159 -0.93 -15.40 7.06
CA THR A 159 -1.58 -14.27 7.72
C THR A 159 -2.18 -13.33 6.70
N ASN A 160 -3.22 -12.60 7.11
CA ASN A 160 -3.91 -11.63 6.28
C ASN A 160 -4.49 -10.54 7.17
N ASP A 161 -4.17 -9.28 6.87
CA ASP A 161 -4.69 -8.11 7.60
C ASP A 161 -5.67 -7.26 6.77
N GLY A 162 -6.12 -7.78 5.62
CA GLY A 162 -6.99 -7.11 4.66
C GLY A 162 -6.26 -6.28 3.60
N PHE A 163 -5.01 -5.89 3.84
CA PHE A 163 -4.19 -5.11 2.90
C PHE A 163 -2.98 -5.87 2.40
N THR A 164 -2.44 -6.78 3.22
CA THR A 164 -1.30 -7.62 2.89
C THR A 164 -1.58 -9.04 3.39
N SER A 165 -1.33 -10.02 2.52
CA SER A 165 -1.32 -11.43 2.88
C SER A 165 0.10 -11.95 2.83
N THR A 166 0.48 -12.71 3.84
CA THR A 166 1.78 -13.39 3.87
C THR A 166 1.59 -14.88 3.93
N ILE A 167 2.48 -15.60 3.25
CA ILE A 167 2.69 -17.03 3.45
C ILE A 167 4.15 -17.26 3.83
N SER A 168 4.37 -18.09 4.84
CA SER A 168 5.71 -18.34 5.39
C SER A 168 5.92 -19.79 5.76
N ALA A 169 7.17 -20.22 5.72
CA ALA A 169 7.62 -21.52 6.22
C ALA A 169 8.97 -21.32 6.93
N ASP A 170 9.11 -21.82 8.16
CA ASP A 170 10.31 -21.58 8.98
C ASP A 170 11.55 -22.31 8.47
N ARG A 171 11.36 -23.47 7.83
CA ARG A 171 12.42 -24.31 7.27
C ARG A 171 11.95 -24.89 5.94
N VAL A 172 12.49 -24.37 4.85
CA VAL A 172 12.12 -24.83 3.50
C VAL A 172 12.86 -26.09 3.07
N GLU A 173 12.14 -26.91 2.32
CA GLU A 173 12.58 -28.18 1.72
C GLU A 173 12.17 -28.20 0.25
N LYS A 174 13.06 -28.65 -0.63
CA LYS A 174 12.89 -28.53 -2.08
C LYS A 174 11.67 -29.27 -2.62
N SER A 175 11.39 -30.46 -2.11
CA SER A 175 10.25 -31.29 -2.53
C SER A 175 8.88 -30.70 -2.17
N LEU A 176 8.81 -29.83 -1.16
CA LEU A 176 7.56 -29.30 -0.61
C LEU A 176 7.34 -27.82 -0.92
N HIS A 177 8.42 -27.04 -0.99
CA HIS A 177 8.34 -25.58 -1.01
C HIS A 177 8.83 -24.96 -2.32
N GLU A 178 9.53 -25.70 -3.18
CA GLU A 178 9.91 -25.21 -4.51
C GLU A 178 8.70 -25.20 -5.44
N GLY A 179 8.54 -24.10 -6.19
CA GLY A 179 7.46 -24.01 -7.16
C GLY A 179 6.92 -22.62 -7.37
N THR A 180 5.78 -22.56 -8.06
CA THR A 180 5.09 -21.31 -8.35
C THR A 180 3.96 -21.09 -7.35
N TYR A 181 4.13 -20.10 -6.49
CA TYR A 181 3.08 -19.62 -5.60
C TYR A 181 2.23 -18.59 -6.32
N GLN A 182 0.94 -18.59 -6.06
CA GLN A 182 0.03 -17.57 -6.56
C GLN A 182 -0.85 -17.08 -5.43
N CYS A 183 -0.75 -15.78 -5.16
CA CYS A 183 -1.68 -15.05 -4.31
C CYS A 183 -2.80 -14.51 -5.19
N THR A 184 -4.04 -14.88 -4.88
CA THR A 184 -5.23 -14.47 -5.61
C THR A 184 -6.17 -13.72 -4.68
N ALA A 185 -6.52 -12.49 -5.05
CA ALA A 185 -7.48 -11.66 -4.32
C ALA A 185 -8.74 -11.43 -5.14
N GLU A 186 -9.89 -11.61 -4.50
CA GLU A 186 -11.21 -11.43 -5.12
C GLU A 186 -11.77 -10.06 -4.76
N SER A 187 -12.05 -9.24 -5.77
CA SER A 187 -12.76 -7.98 -5.60
C SER A 187 -14.24 -8.16 -5.92
N PRO A 188 -15.16 -7.59 -5.10
CA PRO A 188 -16.59 -7.67 -5.37
C PRO A 188 -17.01 -6.97 -6.67
N ILE A 189 -16.20 -6.03 -7.17
CA ILE A 189 -16.51 -5.21 -8.35
C ILE A 189 -15.55 -5.52 -9.50
N TYR A 190 -14.25 -5.72 -9.20
CA TYR A 190 -13.21 -5.87 -10.22
C TYR A 190 -12.80 -7.32 -10.50
N GLY A 191 -13.46 -8.29 -9.84
CA GLY A 191 -13.17 -9.72 -9.97
C GLY A 191 -11.82 -10.11 -9.40
N SER A 192 -11.28 -11.22 -9.92
CA SER A 192 -10.07 -11.86 -9.43
C SER A 192 -8.80 -11.22 -9.99
N HIS A 193 -7.84 -10.91 -9.14
CA HIS A 193 -6.49 -10.45 -9.51
C HIS A 193 -5.44 -11.27 -8.78
N SER A 194 -4.29 -11.51 -9.41
CA SER A 194 -3.26 -12.37 -8.81
C SER A 194 -1.84 -11.92 -9.11
N LYS A 195 -0.93 -12.27 -8.20
CA LYS A 195 0.52 -12.12 -8.34
C LYS A 195 1.19 -13.48 -8.15
N LYS A 196 2.19 -13.77 -8.97
CA LYS A 196 2.95 -15.04 -8.89
C LYS A 196 4.31 -14.83 -8.24
N PHE A 197 4.76 -15.84 -7.51
CA PHE A 197 6.12 -15.92 -6.99
C PHE A 197 6.73 -17.24 -7.47
N ILE A 198 7.86 -17.17 -8.17
CA ILE A 198 8.60 -18.33 -8.66
C ILE A 198 9.71 -18.58 -7.66
N VAL A 199 9.50 -19.55 -6.77
CA VAL A 199 10.43 -19.88 -5.70
C VAL A 199 11.36 -20.99 -6.15
N THR A 200 12.66 -20.76 -6.04
CA THR A 200 13.73 -21.71 -6.35
C THR A 200 14.58 -21.95 -5.11
N LEU A 201 14.87 -23.22 -4.79
CA LEU A 201 15.70 -23.56 -3.64
C LEU A 201 17.13 -23.85 -4.07
N THR A 202 18.08 -23.15 -3.44
CA THR A 202 19.51 -23.43 -3.57
C THR A 202 19.96 -24.36 -2.46
N ASP A 203 20.75 -25.37 -2.81
CA ASP A 203 21.32 -26.30 -1.83
C ASP A 203 22.11 -25.54 -0.78
N LYS A 204 22.01 -26.01 0.46
CA LYS A 204 22.74 -25.41 1.56
C LYS A 204 24.24 -25.47 1.31
N THR A 205 24.91 -24.33 1.38
CA THR A 205 26.37 -24.30 1.23
C THR A 205 27.00 -24.78 2.54
N LEU A 206 27.48 -26.03 2.56
CA LEU A 206 28.31 -26.53 3.64
C LEU A 206 29.64 -25.77 3.63
N THR A 207 29.71 -24.69 4.40
CA THR A 207 30.94 -23.93 4.65
C THR A 207 31.85 -24.72 5.56
N ILE A 208 32.40 -25.83 5.05
CA ILE A 208 33.50 -26.53 5.72
C ILE A 208 34.64 -25.52 5.83
N PRO A 209 35.12 -25.20 7.05
CA PRO A 209 36.21 -24.26 7.21
C PRO A 209 37.46 -24.88 6.58
N LEU A 210 37.80 -24.44 5.38
CA LEU A 210 38.87 -25.00 4.58
C LEU A 210 40.22 -24.91 5.30
N MET A 211 40.43 -23.85 6.07
CA MET A 211 41.67 -23.59 6.81
C MET A 211 42.00 -24.68 7.85
N PRO A 212 41.12 -25.04 8.81
CA PRO A 212 41.40 -26.14 9.74
C PRO A 212 41.48 -27.50 9.05
N PHE A 213 40.74 -27.74 7.95
CA PHE A 213 40.85 -28.99 7.19
C PHE A 213 42.24 -29.12 6.54
N ILE A 214 42.72 -28.07 5.87
CA ILE A 214 44.07 -28.02 5.28
C ILE A 214 45.14 -28.11 6.38
N ALA A 215 45.01 -27.35 7.47
CA ALA A 215 45.97 -27.39 8.57
C ALA A 215 46.08 -28.81 9.17
N GLY A 216 44.95 -29.50 9.35
CA GLY A 216 44.90 -30.90 9.79
C GLY A 216 45.66 -31.82 8.83
N LEU A 217 45.41 -31.72 7.52
CA LEU A 217 46.10 -32.51 6.51
C LEU A 217 47.62 -32.25 6.48
N VAL A 218 48.03 -30.98 6.61
CA VAL A 218 49.45 -30.59 6.63
C VAL A 218 50.17 -31.18 7.85
N VAL A 219 49.55 -31.11 9.04
CA VAL A 219 50.10 -31.69 10.27
C VAL A 219 50.23 -33.22 10.14
N VAL A 220 49.23 -33.91 9.61
CA VAL A 220 49.29 -35.36 9.36
C VAL A 220 50.43 -35.69 8.38
N PHE A 221 50.58 -34.92 7.31
CA PHE A 221 51.67 -35.13 6.35
C PHE A 221 53.06 -34.97 7.00
N PHE A 222 53.28 -33.89 7.75
CA PHE A 222 54.56 -33.67 8.43
C PHE A 222 54.85 -34.71 9.52
N THR A 223 53.85 -35.13 10.29
CA THR A 223 54.03 -36.18 11.31
C THR A 223 54.39 -37.52 10.67
N VAL A 224 53.78 -37.88 9.54
CA VAL A 224 54.14 -39.09 8.78
C VAL A 224 55.56 -39.00 8.23
N LEU A 225 55.95 -37.86 7.63
CA LEU A 225 57.32 -37.66 7.14
C LEU A 225 58.36 -37.79 8.25
N LEU A 226 58.11 -37.18 9.42
CA LEU A 226 58.98 -37.28 10.58
C LEU A 226 59.06 -38.71 11.11
N ALA A 227 57.95 -39.44 11.15
CA ALA A 227 57.92 -40.85 11.54
C ALA A 227 58.74 -41.73 10.58
N VAL A 228 58.62 -41.52 9.27
CA VAL A 228 59.39 -42.24 8.24
C VAL A 228 60.88 -41.90 8.35
N ALA A 229 61.24 -40.62 8.46
CA ALA A 229 62.64 -40.18 8.59
C ALA A 229 63.29 -40.73 9.86
N SER A 230 62.57 -40.71 10.99
CA SER A 230 63.01 -41.33 12.25
C SER A 230 63.28 -42.83 12.09
N ARG A 231 62.35 -43.54 11.42
CA ARG A 231 62.49 -44.97 11.15
C ARG A 231 63.67 -45.27 10.23
N TRP A 232 63.92 -44.44 9.22
CA TRP A 232 65.03 -44.60 8.29
C TRP A 232 66.39 -44.34 8.93
N ASN A 233 66.50 -43.32 9.77
CA ASN A 233 67.72 -43.02 10.53
C ASN A 233 68.07 -44.14 11.52
N ARG A 234 67.07 -44.84 12.06
CA ARG A 234 67.29 -46.01 12.93
C ARG A 234 67.79 -47.25 12.18
N ILE A 235 67.47 -47.39 10.89
CA ILE A 235 67.91 -48.54 10.06
C ILE A 235 69.33 -48.31 9.50
N ARG A 236 69.76 -47.05 9.31
CA ARG A 236 71.09 -46.69 8.78
C ARG A 236 72.21 -46.62 9.83
N LYS A 237 71.93 -46.89 11.10
CA LYS A 237 72.87 -46.83 12.22
C LYS A 237 73.14 -48.23 12.75
#